data_AF-A0A7X4C1K1-F1
#
_entry.id   AF-A0A7X4C1K1-F1
#
_cell.length_a   1.000
_cell.length_b   1.000
_cell.length_c   1.000
_cell.angle_alpha   90.00
_cell.angle_beta   90.00
_cell.angle_gamma   90.00
#
_symmetry.space_group_name_H-M   'P 1'
#
loop_
_entity.id
_entity.type
_entity.pdbx_description
1 polymer ?
#
loop_
_entity_poly.entity_id
_entity_poly.type
_entity_poly.pdbx_seq_one_letter_code
_entity_poly.pdbx_strand_id
1 'polypeptide(L)'
;MSSAQFDLHLPAPPVTGDIPLVPARMVNEFVYCPRLAYLMWAQSEWAETGDTVEGRRVHTRVDRSNPPLPAPEDVEAKPDKIVSRALALSSERLGVIAKIDIAEAEDGMVTPVDYKRGRRPHVARGAYEPERVQVCLQALLLEEHGYRVDEGALWYVESRERVRVVLDEELRRATQEAVSRLRLTVANGRIPPPLRDSPKCPRCALVSICLPDEMNALGGSDLAPRPIAVPADEALPLVVQSQRARVSKEGDTLKIADEEQGDTTVRLIEVSDVALFGNVAITSPALTALMEREIPVTFHSHGGWFRGMAHGLGNRNAEVRTAQYRVSFDDGACLRFARDLVSAKIFNQRTILRRNWRGDRDTRKETLDRLGAARRSASRTSVLAELRGIEGDAAAVYFRAFARLLTPPETDSSNDGVGLSPFRFETRNRRPPTDPVNAMLSLAYAMLARHLTVTLASVGLDPYRGLFHAPRHGRPALALDLMEPFRPIIADSVVLAAVNTGEVSASDFVSGATGTALTPAGRRRFVSAFERRLSQETTHPLFGYRLSMRRLLTVQARLLSRHLLGELPTCPHY
;
A
#
# COMPACT_ATOMS: atom_id res chain seq x y z
N MET A 1 -6.11 4.56 -43.84
CA MET A 1 -7.51 4.13 -43.63
C MET A 1 -7.80 4.25 -42.14
N SER A 2 -8.74 5.12 -41.78
CA SER A 2 -9.17 5.35 -40.39
C SER A 2 -9.72 4.06 -39.80
N SER A 3 -9.02 3.45 -38.84
CA SER A 3 -9.57 2.37 -38.02
C SER A 3 -10.50 2.97 -36.97
N ALA A 4 -11.61 3.57 -37.41
CA ALA A 4 -12.73 3.84 -36.53
C ALA A 4 -13.35 2.48 -36.18
N GLN A 5 -12.87 1.87 -35.12
CA GLN A 5 -13.49 0.71 -34.52
C GLN A 5 -14.87 1.17 -34.05
N PHE A 6 -15.92 0.72 -34.74
CA PHE A 6 -17.29 0.99 -34.34
C PHE A 6 -17.50 0.38 -32.95
N ASP A 7 -17.68 1.23 -31.94
CA ASP A 7 -17.98 0.80 -30.59
C ASP A 7 -19.41 0.23 -30.61
N LEU A 8 -19.52 -1.10 -30.70
CA LEU A 8 -20.79 -1.80 -30.61
C LEU A 8 -21.30 -1.62 -29.17
N HIS A 9 -22.30 -0.77 -29.01
CA HIS A 9 -22.99 -0.59 -27.73
C HIS A 9 -23.67 -1.91 -27.33
N LEU A 10 -22.99 -2.71 -26.51
CA LEU A 10 -23.53 -3.92 -25.93
C LEU A 10 -24.11 -3.59 -24.55
N PRO A 11 -25.45 -3.56 -24.38
CA PRO A 11 -26.03 -3.36 -23.06
C PRO A 11 -25.61 -4.52 -22.16
N ALA A 12 -25.22 -4.21 -20.91
CA ALA A 12 -24.99 -5.26 -19.94
C ALA A 12 -26.31 -6.00 -19.68
N PRO A 13 -26.31 -7.35 -19.61
CA PRO A 13 -27.53 -8.10 -19.33
C PRO A 13 -28.10 -7.68 -17.96
N PRO A 14 -29.41 -7.82 -17.71
CA PRO A 14 -29.97 -7.66 -16.38
C PRO A 14 -29.22 -8.49 -15.33
N VAL A 15 -29.18 -8.00 -14.10
CA VAL A 15 -28.58 -8.74 -12.98
C VAL A 15 -29.48 -9.91 -12.63
N THR A 16 -28.90 -11.11 -12.49
CA THR A 16 -29.60 -12.33 -12.07
C THR A 16 -28.83 -13.02 -10.95
N GLY A 17 -29.53 -13.54 -9.95
CA GLY A 17 -28.92 -14.25 -8.81
C GLY A 17 -28.15 -13.32 -7.86
N ASP A 18 -27.05 -13.81 -7.28
CA ASP A 18 -26.32 -13.12 -6.20
C ASP A 18 -25.32 -12.04 -6.69
N ILE A 19 -25.43 -11.58 -7.94
CA ILE A 19 -24.54 -10.54 -8.46
C ILE A 19 -24.89 -9.20 -7.80
N PRO A 20 -23.95 -8.52 -7.12
CA PRO A 20 -24.24 -7.29 -6.41
C PRO A 20 -24.57 -6.14 -7.38
N LEU A 21 -25.55 -5.33 -7.01
CA LEU A 21 -25.89 -4.10 -7.72
C LEU A 21 -24.77 -3.07 -7.57
N VAL A 22 -24.44 -2.40 -8.67
CA VAL A 22 -23.38 -1.39 -8.70
C VAL A 22 -23.89 -0.07 -8.11
N PRO A 23 -23.22 0.50 -7.09
CA PRO A 23 -23.60 1.81 -6.58
C PRO A 23 -23.49 2.90 -7.64
N ALA A 24 -24.45 3.82 -7.72
CA ALA A 24 -24.41 4.96 -8.66
C ALA A 24 -23.14 5.80 -8.55
N ARG A 25 -22.56 5.88 -7.33
CA ARG A 25 -21.25 6.49 -7.11
C ARG A 25 -20.15 5.80 -7.93
N MET A 26 -20.15 4.48 -8.07
CA MET A 26 -19.13 3.78 -8.86
C MET A 26 -19.26 4.07 -10.36
N VAL A 27 -20.47 4.36 -10.85
CA VAL A 27 -20.70 4.83 -12.22
C VAL A 27 -20.10 6.21 -12.43
N ASN A 28 -20.27 7.12 -11.45
CA ASN A 28 -19.56 8.41 -11.44
C ASN A 28 -18.03 8.21 -11.49
N GLU A 29 -17.48 7.40 -10.60
CA GLU A 29 -16.03 7.12 -10.59
C GLU A 29 -15.56 6.52 -11.92
N PHE A 30 -16.39 5.73 -12.62
CA PHE A 30 -16.05 5.11 -13.90
C PHE A 30 -15.98 6.14 -15.03
N VAL A 31 -16.93 7.06 -15.09
CA VAL A 31 -16.91 8.20 -16.03
C VAL A 31 -15.72 9.12 -15.72
N TYR A 32 -15.37 9.28 -14.44
CA TYR A 32 -14.16 10.03 -14.07
C TYR A 32 -12.88 9.33 -14.55
N CYS A 33 -12.74 8.04 -14.25
CA CYS A 33 -11.63 7.18 -14.62
C CYS A 33 -12.03 5.69 -14.52
N PRO A 34 -12.10 4.93 -15.64
CA PRO A 34 -12.48 3.51 -15.61
C PRO A 34 -11.64 2.65 -14.66
N ARG A 35 -10.33 2.94 -14.58
CA ARG A 35 -9.41 2.24 -13.68
C ARG A 35 -9.69 2.55 -12.21
N LEU A 36 -10.05 3.80 -11.88
CA LEU A 36 -10.39 4.18 -10.51
C LEU A 36 -11.59 3.37 -10.01
N ALA A 37 -12.67 3.34 -10.80
CA ALA A 37 -13.85 2.55 -10.48
C ALA A 37 -13.54 1.06 -10.36
N TYR A 38 -12.71 0.50 -11.25
CA TYR A 38 -12.31 -0.91 -11.14
C TYR A 38 -11.58 -1.20 -9.83
N LEU A 39 -10.59 -0.37 -9.48
CA LEU A 39 -9.84 -0.52 -8.22
C LEU A 39 -10.77 -0.44 -7.00
N MET A 40 -11.70 0.51 -6.98
CA MET A 40 -12.62 0.72 -5.86
C MET A 40 -13.69 -0.36 -5.75
N TRP A 41 -14.28 -0.76 -6.88
CA TRP A 41 -15.41 -1.68 -6.92
C TRP A 41 -15.00 -3.14 -7.02
N ALA A 42 -14.23 -3.51 -8.05
CA ALA A 42 -13.83 -4.90 -8.27
C ALA A 42 -12.75 -5.34 -7.28
N GLN A 43 -11.79 -4.46 -6.99
CA GLN A 43 -10.66 -4.79 -6.10
C GLN A 43 -10.86 -4.32 -4.65
N SER A 44 -11.95 -3.60 -4.34
CA SER A 44 -12.21 -3.07 -3.00
C SER A 44 -11.06 -2.25 -2.42
N GLU A 45 -10.30 -1.55 -3.27
CA GLU A 45 -9.20 -0.67 -2.86
C GLU A 45 -9.75 0.70 -2.48
N TRP A 46 -9.39 1.16 -1.29
CA TRP A 46 -9.78 2.47 -0.77
C TRP A 46 -8.57 3.18 -0.19
N ALA A 47 -8.48 4.49 -0.43
CA ALA A 47 -7.55 5.37 0.26
C ALA A 47 -8.35 6.55 0.81
N GLU A 48 -8.24 6.77 2.12
CA GLU A 48 -8.84 7.95 2.73
C GLU A 48 -8.00 9.18 2.35
N THR A 49 -8.65 10.17 1.75
CA THR A 49 -8.13 11.53 1.61
C THR A 49 -8.81 12.44 2.63
N GLY A 50 -8.18 13.57 3.00
CA GLY A 50 -8.83 14.57 3.86
C GLY A 50 -10.24 14.95 3.35
N ASP A 51 -10.42 14.92 2.03
CA ASP A 51 -11.71 15.20 1.37
C ASP A 51 -12.78 14.14 1.63
N THR A 52 -12.41 12.85 1.69
CA THR A 52 -13.35 11.75 1.98
C THR A 52 -13.81 11.71 3.44
N VAL A 53 -12.95 12.12 4.39
CA VAL A 53 -13.29 12.14 5.83
C VAL A 53 -14.26 13.28 6.14
N GLU A 54 -14.06 14.45 5.54
CA GLU A 54 -14.99 15.58 5.68
C GLU A 54 -16.31 15.37 4.93
N GLY A 55 -16.29 14.72 3.76
CA GLY A 55 -17.51 14.34 3.05
C GLY A 55 -18.43 13.45 3.91
N ARG A 56 -17.86 12.51 4.67
CA ARG A 56 -18.61 11.64 5.60
C ARG A 56 -19.39 12.47 6.64
N ARG A 57 -18.79 13.55 7.18
CA ARG A 57 -19.43 14.46 8.15
C ARG A 57 -20.58 15.28 7.55
N VAL A 58 -20.49 15.66 6.27
CA VAL A 58 -21.55 16.38 5.56
C VAL A 58 -22.76 15.48 5.33
N HIS A 59 -22.55 14.23 4.89
CA HIS A 59 -23.64 13.25 4.75
C HIS A 59 -24.30 12.92 6.10
N THR A 60 -23.56 12.89 7.22
CA THR A 60 -24.17 12.66 8.56
C THR A 60 -25.24 13.70 8.92
N ARG A 61 -25.16 14.93 8.39
CA ARG A 61 -26.22 15.95 8.59
C ARG A 61 -27.45 15.73 7.70
N VAL A 62 -27.27 15.13 6.53
CA VAL A 62 -28.34 14.82 5.55
C VAL A 62 -29.05 13.51 5.92
N ASP A 63 -28.36 12.59 6.60
CA ASP A 63 -28.85 11.27 7.05
C ASP A 63 -29.87 11.29 8.21
N ARG A 64 -30.42 12.46 8.58
CA ARG A 64 -31.53 12.51 9.55
C ARG A 64 -32.79 11.92 8.90
N SER A 65 -33.27 10.80 9.45
CA SER A 65 -34.49 10.08 9.05
C SER A 65 -35.67 11.04 8.86
N ASN A 66 -36.05 11.25 7.60
CA ASN A 66 -37.28 11.94 7.21
C ASN A 66 -38.31 10.89 6.72
N PRO A 67 -39.59 11.26 6.58
CA PRO A 67 -40.60 10.35 6.04
C PRO A 67 -40.21 9.86 4.62
N PRO A 68 -40.61 8.63 4.26
CA PRO A 68 -40.36 8.08 2.93
C PRO A 68 -41.01 8.96 1.85
N LEU A 69 -40.47 8.90 0.63
CA LEU A 69 -41.11 9.54 -0.51
C LEU A 69 -42.53 8.96 -0.67
N PRO A 70 -43.57 9.79 -0.87
CA PRO A 70 -44.94 9.30 -1.06
C PRO A 70 -45.04 8.33 -2.25
N ALA A 71 -46.10 7.52 -2.30
CA ALA A 71 -46.37 6.72 -3.49
C ALA A 71 -46.54 7.66 -4.71
N PRO A 72 -46.17 7.24 -5.94
CA PRO A 72 -46.28 8.09 -7.12
C PRO A 72 -47.66 8.74 -7.30
N GLU A 73 -48.73 7.99 -7.00
CA GLU A 73 -50.13 8.45 -7.05
C GLU A 73 -50.42 9.58 -6.05
N ASP A 74 -49.77 9.57 -4.89
CA ASP A 74 -49.94 10.58 -3.83
C ASP A 74 -49.14 11.86 -4.09
N VAL A 75 -48.12 11.80 -4.97
CA VAL A 75 -47.30 12.96 -5.35
C VAL A 75 -48.08 13.89 -6.28
N GLU A 76 -48.92 13.34 -7.17
CA GLU A 76 -49.80 14.13 -8.03
C GLU A 76 -50.93 14.83 -7.25
N ALA A 77 -51.30 14.29 -6.08
CA ALA A 77 -52.43 14.76 -5.28
C ALA A 77 -52.08 15.86 -4.26
N LYS A 78 -50.80 16.23 -4.10
CA LYS A 78 -50.34 17.17 -3.06
C LYS A 78 -49.68 18.42 -3.67
N PRO A 79 -50.18 19.63 -3.36
CA PRO A 79 -49.60 20.89 -3.84
C PRO A 79 -48.36 21.35 -3.04
N ASP A 80 -48.11 20.78 -1.86
CA ASP A 80 -46.99 21.18 -1.00
C ASP A 80 -45.69 20.44 -1.35
N LYS A 81 -44.57 21.16 -1.33
CA LYS A 81 -43.23 20.59 -1.54
C LYS A 81 -42.84 19.58 -0.46
N ILE A 82 -42.64 18.32 -0.86
CA ILE A 82 -42.20 17.23 0.02
C ILE A 82 -40.71 16.96 -0.20
N VAL A 83 -39.95 16.83 0.89
CA VAL A 83 -38.50 16.60 0.83
C VAL A 83 -38.17 15.29 1.55
N SER A 84 -37.86 14.25 0.78
CA SER A 84 -37.31 12.99 1.30
C SER A 84 -35.79 13.04 1.28
N ARG A 85 -35.15 12.41 2.26
CA ARG A 85 -33.68 12.39 2.39
C ARG A 85 -33.17 10.96 2.48
N ALA A 86 -31.98 10.72 1.93
CA ALA A 86 -31.29 9.43 2.00
C ALA A 86 -32.11 8.24 1.46
N LEU A 87 -32.86 8.45 0.37
CA LEU A 87 -33.68 7.42 -0.27
C LEU A 87 -32.79 6.42 -1.01
N ALA A 88 -32.99 5.11 -0.79
CA ALA A 88 -32.29 4.06 -1.52
C ALA A 88 -33.21 3.43 -2.57
N LEU A 89 -32.82 3.47 -3.84
CA LEU A 89 -33.52 2.84 -4.97
C LEU A 89 -32.58 1.92 -5.74
N SER A 90 -33.13 0.85 -6.29
CA SER A 90 -32.38 -0.17 -7.05
C SER A 90 -33.08 -0.58 -8.33
N SER A 91 -32.32 -0.94 -9.35
CA SER A 91 -32.83 -1.55 -10.58
C SER A 91 -32.03 -2.80 -10.91
N GLU A 92 -32.68 -3.95 -10.97
CA GLU A 92 -32.08 -5.21 -11.46
C GLU A 92 -31.84 -5.17 -12.97
N ARG A 93 -32.74 -4.49 -13.70
CA ARG A 93 -32.64 -4.30 -15.15
C ARG A 93 -31.37 -3.54 -15.53
N LEU A 94 -31.11 -2.41 -14.87
CA LEU A 94 -29.87 -1.64 -15.07
C LEU A 94 -28.68 -2.25 -14.31
N GLY A 95 -28.95 -2.95 -13.21
CA GLY A 95 -27.96 -3.58 -12.34
C GLY A 95 -27.28 -2.61 -11.37
N VAL A 96 -28.03 -1.63 -10.87
CA VAL A 96 -27.50 -0.51 -10.07
C VAL A 96 -28.34 -0.21 -8.85
N ILE A 97 -27.71 0.39 -7.84
CA ILE A 97 -28.35 0.91 -6.64
C ILE A 97 -27.88 2.33 -6.38
N ALA A 98 -28.76 3.23 -5.97
CA ALA A 98 -28.40 4.60 -5.62
C ALA A 98 -28.96 4.97 -4.26
N LYS A 99 -28.14 5.67 -3.47
CA LYS A 99 -28.60 6.47 -2.34
C LYS A 99 -28.75 7.91 -2.86
N ILE A 100 -29.97 8.41 -2.87
CA ILE A 100 -30.33 9.77 -3.27
C ILE A 100 -30.30 10.63 -2.00
N ASP A 101 -29.42 11.65 -1.98
CA ASP A 101 -29.25 12.51 -0.81
C ASP A 101 -30.57 13.22 -0.46
N ILE A 102 -31.19 13.85 -1.46
CA ILE A 102 -32.49 14.50 -1.35
C ILE A 102 -33.33 14.22 -2.60
N ALA A 103 -34.61 13.91 -2.41
CA ALA A 103 -35.62 13.91 -3.46
C ALA A 103 -36.71 14.94 -3.10
N GLU A 104 -36.87 15.95 -3.95
CA GLU A 104 -37.88 17.00 -3.81
C GLU A 104 -39.08 16.67 -4.70
N ALA A 105 -40.25 16.46 -4.11
CA ALA A 105 -41.49 16.20 -4.82
C ALA A 105 -42.40 17.44 -4.77
N GLU A 106 -42.77 17.97 -5.93
CA GLU A 106 -43.55 19.21 -6.09
C GLU A 106 -44.33 19.11 -7.42
N ASP A 107 -45.61 19.47 -7.43
CA ASP A 107 -46.49 19.47 -8.62
C ASP A 107 -46.48 18.15 -9.43
N GLY A 108 -46.51 17.00 -8.76
CA GLY A 108 -46.48 15.68 -9.44
C GLY A 108 -45.11 15.26 -9.98
N MET A 109 -44.07 16.08 -9.79
CA MET A 109 -42.71 15.84 -10.27
C MET A 109 -41.75 15.58 -9.11
N VAL A 110 -40.74 14.74 -9.34
CA VAL A 110 -39.68 14.48 -8.37
C VAL A 110 -38.34 14.92 -8.95
N THR A 111 -37.61 15.76 -8.23
CA THR A 111 -36.25 16.21 -8.58
C THR A 111 -35.23 15.56 -7.64
N PRO A 112 -34.34 14.67 -8.13
CA PRO A 112 -33.21 14.22 -7.35
C PRO A 112 -32.18 15.34 -7.19
N VAL A 113 -31.70 15.55 -5.95
CA VAL A 113 -30.70 16.56 -5.60
C VAL A 113 -29.51 15.88 -4.93
N ASP A 114 -28.34 15.96 -5.57
CA ASP A 114 -27.09 15.35 -5.11
C ASP A 114 -26.15 16.41 -4.52
N TYR A 115 -25.63 16.17 -3.32
CA TYR A 115 -24.81 17.14 -2.59
C TYR A 115 -23.33 16.97 -2.91
N LYS A 116 -22.68 18.05 -3.32
CA LYS A 116 -21.23 18.10 -3.61
C LYS A 116 -20.52 19.01 -2.60
N ARG A 117 -19.43 18.52 -2.02
CA ARG A 117 -18.65 19.29 -1.03
C ARG A 117 -17.99 20.53 -1.67
N GLY A 118 -17.33 20.35 -2.81
CA GLY A 118 -16.52 21.39 -3.45
C GLY A 118 -17.32 22.58 -3.98
N ARG A 119 -16.60 23.58 -4.51
CA ARG A 119 -17.20 24.70 -5.25
C ARG A 119 -17.71 24.25 -6.61
N ARG A 120 -18.76 24.93 -7.08
CA ARG A 120 -19.25 24.79 -8.45
C ARG A 120 -18.12 25.00 -9.46
N PRO A 121 -17.93 24.08 -10.43
CA PRO A 121 -16.96 24.28 -11.49
C PRO A 121 -17.47 25.27 -12.55
N HIS A 122 -16.58 26.11 -13.07
CA HIS A 122 -16.87 27.02 -14.17
C HIS A 122 -16.71 26.31 -15.53
N VAL A 123 -17.53 25.29 -15.76
CA VAL A 123 -17.59 24.53 -17.04
C VAL A 123 -18.89 24.84 -17.78
N ALA A 124 -18.92 24.61 -19.10
CA ALA A 124 -20.03 25.00 -19.97
C ALA A 124 -21.41 24.50 -19.50
N ARG A 125 -21.50 23.25 -19.00
CA ARG A 125 -22.75 22.67 -18.48
C ARG A 125 -22.92 22.82 -16.96
N GLY A 126 -22.15 23.71 -16.31
CA GLY A 126 -22.25 24.06 -14.90
C GLY A 126 -21.80 23.01 -13.88
N ALA A 127 -21.58 21.76 -14.32
CA ALA A 127 -21.12 20.63 -13.53
C ALA A 127 -20.26 19.69 -14.39
N TYR A 128 -19.39 18.90 -13.76
CA TYR A 128 -18.61 17.90 -14.49
C TYR A 128 -19.50 16.74 -14.93
N GLU A 129 -19.13 16.11 -16.05
CA GLU A 129 -19.86 14.97 -16.63
C GLU A 129 -20.14 13.83 -15.63
N PRO A 130 -19.20 13.38 -14.79
CA PRO A 130 -19.48 12.31 -13.82
C PRO A 130 -20.60 12.64 -12.83
N GLU A 131 -20.70 13.90 -12.42
CA GLU A 131 -21.73 14.39 -11.49
C GLU A 131 -23.10 14.42 -12.16
N ARG A 132 -23.14 14.86 -13.42
CA ARG A 132 -24.36 14.84 -14.24
C ARG A 132 -24.86 13.41 -14.49
N VAL A 133 -23.96 12.48 -14.80
CA VAL A 133 -24.29 11.05 -14.98
C VAL A 133 -24.85 10.45 -13.69
N GLN A 134 -24.28 10.76 -12.53
CA GLN A 134 -24.81 10.28 -11.24
C GLN A 134 -26.25 10.73 -11.00
N VAL A 135 -26.54 12.03 -11.21
CA VAL A 135 -27.89 12.58 -11.04
C VAL A 135 -28.86 12.02 -12.08
N CYS A 136 -28.42 11.87 -13.33
CA CYS A 136 -29.23 11.22 -14.36
C CYS A 136 -29.56 9.76 -14.00
N LEU A 137 -28.62 9.03 -13.38
CA LEU A 137 -28.88 7.67 -12.94
C LEU A 137 -29.90 7.60 -11.80
N GLN A 138 -29.84 8.56 -10.86
CA GLN A 138 -30.85 8.69 -9.80
C GLN A 138 -32.24 8.99 -10.40
N ALA A 139 -32.32 9.85 -11.42
CA ALA A 139 -33.56 10.14 -12.14
C ALA A 139 -34.12 8.90 -12.85
N LEU A 140 -33.29 8.15 -13.58
CA LEU A 140 -33.70 6.90 -14.24
C LEU A 140 -34.23 5.86 -13.23
N LEU A 141 -33.66 5.81 -12.02
CA LEU A 141 -34.17 4.95 -10.95
C LEU A 141 -35.51 5.42 -10.43
N LEU A 142 -35.71 6.72 -10.21
CA LEU A 142 -37.01 7.28 -9.81
C LEU A 142 -38.10 6.97 -10.86
N GLU A 143 -37.78 7.13 -12.14
CA GLU A 143 -38.70 6.81 -13.24
C GLU A 143 -39.08 5.33 -13.28
N GLU A 144 -38.12 4.42 -13.07
CA GLU A 144 -38.40 2.98 -12.98
C GLU A 144 -39.32 2.61 -11.81
N HIS A 145 -39.37 3.45 -10.76
CA HIS A 145 -40.29 3.30 -9.63
C HIS A 145 -41.59 4.10 -9.79
N GLY A 146 -41.87 4.62 -11.00
CA GLY A 146 -43.13 5.27 -11.37
C GLY A 146 -43.19 6.78 -11.12
N TYR A 147 -42.09 7.42 -10.70
CA TYR A 147 -42.06 8.87 -10.50
C TYR A 147 -41.78 9.60 -11.82
N ARG A 148 -42.36 10.80 -11.99
CA ARG A 148 -42.04 11.68 -13.13
C ARG A 148 -40.86 12.57 -12.78
N VAL A 149 -39.87 12.63 -13.67
CA VAL A 149 -38.62 13.39 -13.45
C VAL A 149 -38.24 14.16 -14.71
N ASP A 150 -38.35 15.48 -14.66
CA ASP A 150 -37.96 16.36 -15.78
C ASP A 150 -36.50 16.82 -15.70
N GLU A 151 -35.99 16.98 -14.48
CA GLU A 151 -34.65 17.50 -14.22
C GLU A 151 -34.05 16.89 -12.95
N GLY A 152 -32.74 17.03 -12.83
CA GLY A 152 -32.04 16.82 -11.58
C GLY A 152 -31.33 18.09 -11.13
N ALA A 153 -30.79 18.08 -9.91
CA ALA A 153 -30.01 19.19 -9.40
C ALA A 153 -28.76 18.73 -8.64
N LEU A 154 -27.73 19.58 -8.67
CA LEU A 154 -26.53 19.47 -7.86
C LEU A 154 -26.50 20.64 -6.87
N TRP A 155 -26.21 20.37 -5.61
CA TRP A 155 -26.00 21.39 -4.60
C TRP A 155 -24.53 21.44 -4.16
N TYR A 156 -23.81 22.51 -4.49
CA TYR A 156 -22.41 22.70 -4.09
C TYR A 156 -22.33 23.42 -2.74
N VAL A 157 -21.84 22.73 -1.71
CA VAL A 157 -21.85 23.20 -0.32
C VAL A 157 -20.93 24.41 -0.10
N GLU A 158 -19.73 24.39 -0.67
CA GLU A 158 -18.75 25.48 -0.50
C GLU A 158 -19.18 26.78 -1.20
N SER A 159 -19.79 26.70 -2.39
CA SER A 159 -20.29 27.90 -3.08
C SER A 159 -21.76 28.23 -2.77
N ARG A 160 -22.49 27.32 -2.10
CA ARG A 160 -23.93 27.43 -1.81
C ARG A 160 -24.78 27.66 -3.06
N GLU A 161 -24.40 27.00 -4.15
CA GLU A 161 -25.07 27.13 -5.44
C GLU A 161 -25.82 25.84 -5.80
N ARG A 162 -27.05 26.01 -6.32
CA ARG A 162 -27.80 24.94 -6.98
C ARG A 162 -27.54 25.01 -8.48
N VAL A 163 -27.17 23.88 -9.08
CA VAL A 163 -27.00 23.74 -10.53
C VAL A 163 -28.05 22.78 -11.05
N ARG A 164 -28.90 23.26 -11.96
CA ARG A 164 -29.88 22.45 -12.69
C ARG A 164 -29.15 21.55 -13.69
N VAL A 165 -29.49 20.26 -13.69
CA VAL A 165 -29.00 19.25 -14.64
C VAL A 165 -30.15 18.87 -15.57
N VAL A 166 -30.02 19.28 -16.84
CA VAL A 166 -30.96 18.88 -17.89
C VAL A 166 -30.74 17.41 -18.24
N LEU A 167 -31.82 16.63 -18.19
CA LEU A 167 -31.84 15.18 -18.43
C LEU A 167 -32.20 14.86 -19.89
N ASP A 168 -31.41 15.39 -20.82
CA ASP A 168 -31.58 15.16 -22.26
C ASP A 168 -31.28 13.70 -22.65
N GLU A 169 -31.74 13.30 -23.84
CA GLU A 169 -31.55 11.94 -24.35
C GLU A 169 -30.05 11.58 -24.52
N GLU A 170 -29.20 12.58 -24.78
CA GLU A 170 -27.75 12.40 -24.85
C GLU A 170 -27.19 11.94 -23.49
N LEU A 171 -27.53 12.62 -22.40
CA LEU A 171 -27.09 12.29 -21.05
C LEU A 171 -27.68 10.96 -20.58
N ARG A 172 -28.95 10.69 -20.90
CA ARG A 172 -29.60 9.40 -20.59
C ARG A 172 -28.87 8.24 -21.24
N ARG A 173 -28.58 8.35 -22.54
CA ARG A 173 -27.80 7.34 -23.28
C ARG A 173 -26.39 7.18 -22.71
N ALA A 174 -25.67 8.29 -22.48
CA ALA A 174 -24.32 8.26 -21.91
C ALA A 174 -24.30 7.59 -20.52
N THR A 175 -25.35 7.82 -19.71
CA THR A 175 -25.51 7.21 -18.39
C THR A 175 -25.72 5.71 -18.48
N GLN A 176 -26.62 5.24 -19.34
CA GLN A 176 -26.87 3.80 -19.54
C GLN A 176 -25.64 3.08 -20.14
N GLU A 177 -24.92 3.75 -21.04
CA GLU A 177 -23.66 3.24 -21.59
C GLU A 177 -22.59 3.12 -20.50
N ALA A 178 -22.42 4.15 -19.65
CA ALA A 178 -21.45 4.12 -18.55
C ALA A 178 -21.74 2.97 -17.57
N VAL A 179 -23.01 2.75 -17.23
CA VAL A 179 -23.45 1.59 -16.42
C VAL A 179 -23.06 0.28 -17.09
N SER A 180 -23.40 0.12 -18.38
CA SER A 180 -23.11 -1.11 -19.13
C SER A 180 -21.61 -1.38 -19.21
N ARG A 181 -20.82 -0.36 -19.56
CA ARG A 181 -19.37 -0.47 -19.67
C ARG A 181 -18.70 -0.79 -18.36
N LEU A 182 -19.12 -0.18 -17.25
CA LEU A 182 -18.60 -0.52 -15.92
C LEU A 182 -18.88 -1.99 -15.59
N ARG A 183 -20.13 -2.43 -15.74
CA ARG A 183 -20.54 -3.80 -15.42
C ARG A 183 -19.81 -4.83 -16.28
N LEU A 184 -19.68 -4.59 -17.58
CA LEU A 184 -18.93 -5.47 -18.50
C LEU A 184 -17.42 -5.49 -18.20
N THR A 185 -16.84 -4.34 -17.82
CA THR A 185 -15.42 -4.26 -17.43
C THR A 185 -15.14 -5.13 -16.22
N VAL A 186 -16.01 -5.05 -15.19
CA VAL A 186 -15.89 -5.85 -13.97
C VAL A 186 -16.11 -7.33 -14.28
N ALA A 187 -17.11 -7.67 -15.07
CA ALA A 187 -17.39 -9.06 -15.46
C ALA A 187 -16.25 -9.72 -16.26
N ASN A 188 -15.54 -8.95 -17.09
CA ASN A 188 -14.37 -9.44 -17.84
C ASN A 188 -13.14 -9.68 -16.96
N GLY A 189 -13.10 -9.11 -15.74
CA GLY A 189 -11.96 -9.25 -14.83
C GLY A 189 -10.66 -8.66 -15.36
N ARG A 190 -10.75 -7.73 -16.33
CA ARG A 190 -9.60 -7.04 -16.92
C ARG A 190 -9.55 -5.62 -16.41
N ILE A 191 -8.54 -5.34 -15.59
CA ILE A 191 -8.30 -3.99 -15.07
C ILE A 191 -8.04 -3.01 -16.23
N PRO A 192 -8.75 -1.86 -16.30
CA PRO A 192 -8.48 -0.85 -17.31
C PRO A 192 -7.08 -0.25 -17.17
N PRO A 193 -6.41 0.14 -18.27
CA PRO A 193 -5.11 0.79 -18.20
C PRO A 193 -5.20 2.14 -17.46
N PRO A 194 -4.10 2.59 -16.84
CA PRO A 194 -4.06 3.93 -16.26
C PRO A 194 -4.27 5.00 -17.34
N LEU A 195 -4.84 6.14 -16.94
CA LEU A 195 -4.92 7.30 -17.81
C LEU A 195 -3.51 7.77 -18.17
N ARG A 196 -3.33 8.24 -19.41
CA ARG A 196 -2.06 8.79 -19.90
C ARG A 196 -2.06 10.31 -19.74
N ASP A 197 -1.02 10.84 -19.12
CA ASP A 197 -0.79 12.28 -18.87
C ASP A 197 -2.00 13.06 -18.33
N SER A 198 -2.89 12.38 -17.59
CA SER A 198 -4.12 13.03 -17.18
C SER A 198 -3.85 13.98 -16.00
N PRO A 199 -4.39 15.22 -16.02
CA PRO A 199 -4.34 16.13 -14.88
C PRO A 199 -5.23 15.64 -13.71
N LYS A 200 -6.06 14.61 -13.94
CA LYS A 200 -6.85 13.93 -12.91
C LYS A 200 -5.99 13.09 -11.95
N CYS A 201 -4.90 12.50 -12.47
CA CYS A 201 -4.11 11.50 -11.75
C CYS A 201 -3.40 12.05 -10.49
N PRO A 202 -2.74 13.22 -10.50
CA PRO A 202 -2.05 13.72 -9.31
C PRO A 202 -2.99 14.02 -8.13
N ARG A 203 -4.27 14.30 -8.41
CA ARG A 203 -5.30 14.57 -7.38
C ARG A 203 -6.16 13.35 -7.05
N CYS A 204 -5.86 12.20 -7.66
CA CYS A 204 -6.61 10.98 -7.44
C CYS A 204 -6.27 10.39 -6.07
N ALA A 205 -7.29 10.05 -5.27
CA ALA A 205 -7.12 9.38 -3.98
C ALA A 205 -6.29 8.08 -4.10
N LEU A 206 -6.41 7.37 -5.22
CA LEU A 206 -5.72 6.10 -5.45
C LEU A 206 -4.39 6.25 -6.20
N VAL A 207 -3.81 7.46 -6.32
CA VAL A 207 -2.56 7.65 -7.10
C VAL A 207 -1.41 6.74 -6.61
N SER A 208 -1.29 6.54 -5.29
CA SER A 208 -0.27 5.68 -4.68
C SER A 208 -0.55 4.17 -4.80
N ILE A 209 -1.76 3.79 -5.22
CA ILE A 209 -2.18 2.40 -5.47
C ILE A 209 -2.15 2.09 -6.98
N CYS A 210 -2.65 3.02 -7.78
CA CYS A 210 -2.74 2.95 -9.22
C CYS A 210 -1.37 3.07 -9.89
N LEU A 211 -0.50 3.96 -9.38
CA LEU A 211 0.81 4.31 -9.93
C LEU A 211 0.74 4.62 -11.45
N PRO A 212 -0.12 5.57 -11.87
CA PRO A 212 -0.43 5.74 -13.29
C PRO A 212 0.79 6.13 -14.12
N ASP A 213 1.66 7.00 -13.59
CA ASP A 213 2.80 7.51 -14.34
C ASP A 213 3.93 6.47 -14.42
N GLU A 214 4.16 5.74 -13.33
CA GLU A 214 5.13 4.64 -13.27
C GLU A 214 4.72 3.51 -14.21
N MET A 215 3.44 3.13 -14.22
CA MET A 215 2.89 2.10 -15.11
C MET A 215 2.98 2.53 -16.58
N ASN A 216 2.68 3.80 -16.89
CA ASN A 216 2.84 4.31 -18.25
C ASN A 216 4.31 4.34 -18.70
N ALA A 217 5.24 4.77 -17.83
CA ALA A 217 6.66 4.81 -18.14
C ALA A 217 7.23 3.40 -18.37
N LEU A 218 6.88 2.43 -17.51
CA LEU A 218 7.25 1.02 -17.71
C LEU A 218 6.58 0.39 -18.94
N GLY A 219 5.43 0.93 -19.36
CA GLY A 219 4.74 0.57 -20.60
C GLY A 219 5.28 1.24 -21.86
N GLY A 220 6.39 1.99 -21.78
CA GLY A 220 7.05 2.62 -22.93
C GLY A 220 6.60 4.06 -23.24
N SER A 221 5.99 4.76 -22.30
CA SER A 221 5.72 6.20 -22.43
C SER A 221 7.01 7.02 -22.28
N ASP A 222 7.22 8.00 -23.17
CA ASP A 222 8.34 8.94 -23.09
C ASP A 222 8.14 10.05 -22.04
N LEU A 223 6.94 10.15 -21.47
CA LEU A 223 6.65 11.13 -20.42
C LEU A 223 7.35 10.76 -19.11
N ALA A 224 8.06 11.74 -18.54
CA ALA A 224 8.69 11.59 -17.24
C ALA A 224 7.63 11.41 -16.14
N PRO A 225 7.76 10.41 -15.25
CA PRO A 225 6.82 10.22 -14.16
C PRO A 225 6.76 11.43 -13.23
N ARG A 226 5.54 11.88 -12.89
CA ARG A 226 5.37 12.92 -11.88
C ARG A 226 5.59 12.30 -10.50
N PRO A 227 6.10 13.07 -9.51
CA PRO A 227 6.15 12.60 -8.13
C PRO A 227 4.77 12.17 -7.64
N ILE A 228 4.72 11.07 -6.90
CA ILE A 228 3.48 10.61 -6.26
C ILE A 228 3.01 11.69 -5.28
N ALA A 229 1.94 12.39 -5.64
CA ALA A 229 1.39 13.53 -4.89
C ALA A 229 0.58 13.08 -3.66
N VAL A 230 1.20 12.26 -2.81
CA VAL A 230 0.67 11.90 -1.49
C VAL A 230 1.69 12.36 -0.45
N PRO A 231 1.28 13.09 0.60
CA PRO A 231 2.19 13.48 1.67
C PRO A 231 2.99 12.28 2.20
N ALA A 232 4.21 12.53 2.66
CA ALA A 232 4.95 11.54 3.41
C ALA A 232 4.11 11.15 4.65
N ASP A 233 4.05 9.84 4.93
CA ASP A 233 3.42 9.38 6.16
C ASP A 233 4.35 9.76 7.32
N GLU A 234 3.91 10.71 8.15
CA GLU A 234 4.64 11.17 9.32
C GLU A 234 4.44 10.23 10.52
N ALA A 235 3.53 9.25 10.42
CA ALA A 235 3.27 8.31 11.48
C ALA A 235 4.46 7.36 11.71
N LEU A 236 4.84 7.18 12.98
CA LEU A 236 5.99 6.39 13.41
C LEU A 236 5.54 5.10 14.09
N PRO A 237 6.37 4.04 14.05
CA PRO A 237 6.06 2.82 14.77
C PRO A 237 6.12 3.06 16.28
N LEU A 238 5.09 2.65 17.00
CA LEU A 238 5.04 2.63 18.46
C LEU A 238 5.64 1.31 18.96
N VAL A 239 6.86 1.36 19.51
CA VAL A 239 7.55 0.19 20.05
C VAL A 239 7.42 0.15 21.57
N VAL A 240 6.68 -0.83 22.09
CA VAL A 240 6.47 -1.04 23.53
C VAL A 240 7.29 -2.24 23.97
N GLN A 241 8.30 -2.01 24.82
CA GLN A 241 9.25 -3.03 25.28
C GLN A 241 9.36 -3.15 26.81
N SER A 242 8.75 -2.23 27.55
CA SER A 242 8.68 -2.31 29.01
C SER A 242 7.80 -3.48 29.41
N GLN A 243 8.32 -4.35 30.28
CA GLN A 243 7.57 -5.54 30.68
C GLN A 243 6.41 -5.14 31.59
N ARG A 244 5.29 -5.85 31.47
CA ARG A 244 4.00 -5.59 32.14
C ARG A 244 3.34 -4.27 31.77
N ALA A 245 3.87 -3.51 30.81
CA ALA A 245 3.19 -2.34 30.27
C ALA A 245 1.82 -2.71 29.67
N ARG A 246 0.86 -1.81 29.81
CA ARG A 246 -0.51 -1.99 29.32
C ARG A 246 -0.87 -0.88 28.33
N VAL A 247 -1.23 -1.28 27.12
CA VAL A 247 -1.71 -0.39 26.05
C VAL A 247 -3.24 -0.37 26.05
N SER A 248 -3.83 0.80 26.25
CA SER A 248 -5.28 1.05 26.22
C SER A 248 -5.63 2.22 25.30
N LYS A 249 -6.90 2.34 24.91
CA LYS A 249 -7.42 3.46 24.11
C LYS A 249 -8.06 4.50 25.02
N GLU A 250 -7.77 5.77 24.77
CA GLU A 250 -8.42 6.92 25.41
C GLU A 250 -8.70 7.98 24.35
N GLY A 251 -9.97 8.18 23.99
CA GLY A 251 -10.34 9.04 22.86
C GLY A 251 -9.69 8.59 21.54
N ASP A 252 -8.97 9.50 20.87
CA ASP A 252 -8.15 9.25 19.67
C ASP A 252 -6.67 9.04 20.00
N THR A 253 -6.37 8.59 21.22
CA THR A 253 -5.01 8.30 21.69
C THR A 253 -4.87 6.87 22.19
N LEU A 254 -3.65 6.36 22.16
CA LEU A 254 -3.22 5.19 22.91
C LEU A 254 -2.52 5.64 24.18
N LYS A 255 -2.93 5.08 25.31
CA LYS A 255 -2.27 5.23 26.60
C LYS A 255 -1.44 3.98 26.88
N ILE A 256 -0.17 4.17 27.19
CA ILE A 256 0.79 3.13 27.58
C ILE A 256 1.05 3.34 29.07
N ALA A 257 0.44 2.50 29.91
CA ALA A 257 0.68 2.51 31.34
C ALA A 257 1.85 1.60 31.69
N ASP A 258 2.85 2.15 32.38
CA ASP A 258 4.07 1.48 32.81
C ASP A 258 4.33 1.84 34.29
N GLU A 259 4.40 0.84 35.16
CA GLU A 259 4.61 1.04 36.59
C GLU A 259 6.00 1.60 36.92
N GLU A 260 7.00 1.33 36.08
CA GLU A 260 8.40 1.75 36.31
C GLU A 260 8.70 3.11 35.68
N GLN A 261 8.14 3.40 34.49
CA GLN A 261 8.47 4.59 33.70
C GLN A 261 7.35 5.63 33.66
N GLY A 262 6.18 5.32 34.22
CA GLY A 262 5.00 6.18 34.19
C GLY A 262 4.18 6.07 32.89
N ASP A 263 3.04 6.75 32.88
CA ASP A 263 2.11 6.71 31.76
C ASP A 263 2.60 7.59 30.59
N THR A 264 2.54 7.05 29.37
CA THR A 264 2.79 7.79 28.12
C THR A 264 1.56 7.74 27.23
N THR A 265 1.24 8.85 26.55
CA THR A 265 0.11 8.93 25.62
C THR A 265 0.60 9.30 24.22
N VAL A 266 0.09 8.61 23.19
CA VAL A 266 0.44 8.82 21.78
C VAL A 266 -0.84 8.94 20.95
N ARG A 267 -0.91 9.89 20.01
CA ARG A 267 -2.09 10.06 19.16
C ARG A 267 -2.15 8.97 18.10
N LEU A 268 -3.32 8.40 17.85
CA LEU A 268 -3.48 7.33 16.85
C LEU A 268 -3.05 7.77 15.44
N ILE A 269 -3.22 9.05 15.10
CA ILE A 269 -2.80 9.62 13.80
C ILE A 269 -1.27 9.64 13.62
N GLU A 270 -0.50 9.51 14.69
CA GLU A 270 0.97 9.50 14.68
C GLU A 270 1.54 8.07 14.73
N VAL A 271 0.69 7.03 14.75
CA VAL A 271 1.11 5.64 14.89
C VAL A 271 0.94 4.90 13.57
N SER A 272 2.05 4.46 12.96
CA SER A 272 2.01 3.68 11.72
C SER A 272 1.88 2.18 11.95
N ASP A 273 2.46 1.68 13.03
CA ASP A 273 2.29 0.30 13.53
C ASP A 273 2.57 0.23 15.03
N VAL A 274 2.07 -0.81 15.70
CA VAL A 274 2.38 -1.07 17.12
C VAL A 274 3.19 -2.35 17.23
N ALA A 275 4.33 -2.30 17.90
CA ALA A 275 5.20 -3.46 18.14
C ALA A 275 5.33 -3.75 19.64
N LEU A 276 4.78 -4.88 20.07
CA LEU A 276 4.74 -5.30 21.46
C LEU A 276 5.81 -6.37 21.72
N PHE A 277 6.76 -6.09 22.63
CA PHE A 277 7.90 -6.97 22.91
C PHE A 277 7.83 -7.59 24.31
N GLY A 278 7.80 -8.92 24.35
CA GLY A 278 7.78 -9.67 25.61
C GLY A 278 6.40 -9.66 26.25
N ASN A 279 6.35 -9.45 27.56
CA ASN A 279 5.12 -9.49 28.33
C ASN A 279 4.45 -8.10 28.36
N VAL A 280 3.81 -7.70 27.26
CA VAL A 280 3.07 -6.43 27.14
C VAL A 280 1.60 -6.75 26.87
N ALA A 281 0.70 -6.10 27.59
CA ALA A 281 -0.74 -6.27 27.41
C ALA A 281 -1.32 -5.18 26.51
N ILE A 282 -2.31 -5.54 25.68
CA ILE A 282 -3.14 -4.61 24.92
C ILE A 282 -4.61 -4.90 25.20
N THR A 283 -5.42 -3.87 25.41
CA THR A 283 -6.86 -4.06 25.67
C THR A 283 -7.64 -4.24 24.37
N SER A 284 -8.77 -4.96 24.42
CA SER A 284 -9.62 -5.17 23.24
C SER A 284 -10.06 -3.86 22.56
N PRO A 285 -10.47 -2.78 23.28
CA PRO A 285 -10.81 -1.51 22.64
C PRO A 285 -9.65 -0.85 21.89
N ALA A 286 -8.42 -0.98 22.39
CA ALA A 286 -7.23 -0.48 21.69
C ALA A 286 -6.96 -1.30 20.43
N LEU A 287 -7.03 -2.63 20.55
CA LEU A 287 -6.83 -3.54 19.42
C LEU A 287 -7.88 -3.32 18.32
N THR A 288 -9.16 -3.21 18.67
CA THR A 288 -10.25 -2.95 17.71
C THR A 288 -10.04 -1.60 17.00
N ALA A 289 -9.70 -0.54 17.73
CA ALA A 289 -9.49 0.77 17.11
C ALA A 289 -8.29 0.82 16.17
N LEU A 290 -7.25 0.02 16.45
CA LEU A 290 -6.10 -0.17 15.56
C LEU A 290 -6.50 -0.95 14.31
N MET A 291 -7.28 -2.04 14.46
CA MET A 291 -7.81 -2.82 13.33
C MET A 291 -8.70 -1.99 12.41
N GLU A 292 -9.62 -1.19 12.95
CA GLU A 292 -10.51 -0.31 12.18
C GLU A 292 -9.75 0.76 11.37
N ARG A 293 -8.60 1.19 11.88
CA ARG A 293 -7.70 2.15 11.21
C ARG A 293 -6.66 1.47 10.32
N GLU A 294 -6.72 0.14 10.19
CA GLU A 294 -5.71 -0.68 9.48
C GLU A 294 -4.27 -0.43 9.99
N ILE A 295 -4.11 -0.11 11.29
CA ILE A 295 -2.81 0.00 11.97
C ILE A 295 -2.44 -1.38 12.52
N PRO A 296 -1.39 -2.04 11.98
CA PRO A 296 -1.04 -3.40 12.35
C PRO A 296 -0.39 -3.44 13.74
N VAL A 297 -0.75 -4.48 14.51
CA VAL A 297 -0.13 -4.79 15.81
C VAL A 297 0.73 -6.04 15.65
N THR A 298 2.00 -5.94 15.99
CA THR A 298 2.98 -7.04 15.88
C THR A 298 3.42 -7.50 17.26
N PHE A 299 3.41 -8.81 17.48
CA PHE A 299 3.75 -9.44 18.76
C PHE A 299 5.11 -10.12 18.66
N HIS A 300 5.99 -9.83 19.62
CA HIS A 300 7.36 -10.30 19.63
C HIS A 300 7.73 -10.95 20.96
N SER A 301 8.63 -11.94 20.93
CA SER A 301 9.25 -12.45 22.16
C SER A 301 10.14 -11.39 22.81
N HIS A 302 10.59 -11.64 24.05
CA HIS A 302 11.56 -10.78 24.73
C HIS A 302 12.84 -10.58 23.90
N GLY A 303 13.31 -11.65 23.24
CA GLY A 303 14.46 -11.63 22.32
C GLY A 303 14.15 -11.11 20.91
N GLY A 304 12.99 -10.49 20.69
CA GLY A 304 12.62 -9.84 19.43
C GLY A 304 12.18 -10.79 18.31
N TRP A 305 11.80 -12.02 18.65
CA TRP A 305 11.24 -12.93 17.65
C TRP A 305 9.80 -12.59 17.32
N PHE A 306 9.52 -12.30 16.05
CA PHE A 306 8.17 -12.09 15.53
C PHE A 306 7.31 -13.35 15.72
N ARG A 307 6.29 -13.26 16.59
CA ARG A 307 5.39 -14.36 16.96
C ARG A 307 4.09 -14.35 16.16
N GLY A 308 3.62 -13.16 15.79
CA GLY A 308 2.38 -13.00 15.06
C GLY A 308 2.03 -11.53 14.89
N MET A 309 0.95 -11.29 14.16
CA MET A 309 0.39 -9.96 13.97
C MET A 309 -1.13 -10.00 14.02
N ALA A 310 -1.72 -8.88 14.39
CA ALA A 310 -3.14 -8.60 14.27
C ALA A 310 -3.30 -7.37 13.38
N HIS A 311 -4.23 -7.43 12.43
CA HIS A 311 -4.63 -6.33 11.57
C HIS A 311 -6.14 -6.41 11.37
N GLY A 312 -6.74 -5.43 10.69
CA GLY A 312 -8.14 -5.47 10.30
C GLY A 312 -8.44 -6.64 9.35
N LEU A 313 -9.59 -6.62 8.69
CA LEU A 313 -9.90 -7.65 7.69
C LEU A 313 -8.92 -7.64 6.50
N GLY A 314 -8.07 -6.61 6.41
CA GLY A 314 -7.03 -6.47 5.43
C GLY A 314 -7.58 -6.17 4.04
N ASN A 315 -6.71 -6.32 3.05
CA ASN A 315 -7.08 -6.05 1.67
C ASN A 315 -8.05 -7.14 1.15
N ARG A 316 -9.19 -6.70 0.62
CA ARG A 316 -10.28 -7.58 0.14
C ARG A 316 -10.11 -8.00 -1.31
N ASN A 317 -9.04 -7.58 -1.97
CA ASN A 317 -8.70 -7.94 -3.34
C ASN A 317 -8.27 -9.42 -3.44
N ALA A 318 -9.19 -10.27 -3.87
CA ALA A 318 -8.88 -11.68 -4.14
C ALA A 318 -8.18 -11.89 -5.50
N GLU A 319 -8.26 -10.94 -6.43
CA GLU A 319 -7.67 -11.07 -7.77
C GLU A 319 -6.14 -11.15 -7.69
N VAL A 320 -5.53 -10.26 -6.91
CA VAL A 320 -4.06 -10.21 -6.73
C VAL A 320 -3.54 -11.50 -6.10
N ARG A 321 -4.22 -12.02 -5.06
CA ARG A 321 -3.85 -13.31 -4.45
C ARG A 321 -4.00 -14.45 -5.44
N THR A 322 -5.11 -14.50 -6.18
CA THR A 322 -5.34 -15.53 -7.20
C THR A 322 -4.25 -15.51 -8.26
N ALA A 323 -3.85 -14.32 -8.72
CA ALA A 323 -2.76 -14.13 -9.67
C ALA A 323 -1.40 -14.56 -9.09
N GLN A 324 -1.12 -14.20 -7.84
CA GLN A 324 0.07 -14.65 -7.11
C GLN A 324 0.13 -16.18 -7.06
N TYR A 325 -0.95 -16.85 -6.64
CA TYR A 325 -1.00 -18.29 -6.57
C TYR A 325 -0.75 -18.91 -7.95
N ARG A 326 -1.43 -18.43 -8.99
CA ARG A 326 -1.23 -18.88 -10.37
C ARG A 326 0.24 -18.80 -10.81
N VAL A 327 0.87 -17.63 -10.66
CA VAL A 327 2.28 -17.42 -11.05
C VAL A 327 3.23 -18.26 -10.20
N SER A 328 2.93 -18.40 -8.90
CA SER A 328 3.77 -19.16 -7.97
C SER A 328 3.81 -20.68 -8.25
N PHE A 329 2.87 -21.18 -9.06
CA PHE A 329 2.84 -22.57 -9.53
C PHE A 329 3.42 -22.74 -10.95
N ASP A 330 3.83 -21.65 -11.60
CA ASP A 330 4.59 -21.67 -12.85
C ASP A 330 6.09 -21.54 -12.53
N ASP A 331 6.82 -22.67 -12.61
CA ASP A 331 8.26 -22.72 -12.34
C ASP A 331 9.07 -21.82 -13.28
N GLY A 332 8.62 -21.66 -14.52
CA GLY A 332 9.27 -20.80 -15.51
C GLY A 332 9.10 -19.32 -15.16
N ALA A 333 7.91 -18.92 -14.74
CA ALA A 333 7.65 -17.56 -14.26
C ALA A 333 8.41 -17.27 -12.96
N CYS A 334 8.39 -18.21 -12.00
CA CYS A 334 9.17 -18.13 -10.77
C CYS A 334 10.66 -17.95 -11.04
N LEU A 335 11.22 -18.72 -11.98
CA LEU A 335 12.63 -18.60 -12.36
C LEU A 335 12.95 -17.23 -12.96
N ARG A 336 12.12 -16.73 -13.90
CA ARG A 336 12.33 -15.40 -14.51
C ARG A 336 12.36 -14.31 -13.45
N PHE A 337 11.36 -14.30 -12.56
CA PHE A 337 11.32 -13.37 -11.43
C PHE A 337 12.55 -13.50 -10.51
N ALA A 338 12.91 -14.72 -10.14
CA ALA A 338 14.03 -14.98 -9.25
C ALA A 338 15.38 -14.52 -9.81
N ARG A 339 15.61 -14.65 -11.13
CA ARG A 339 16.86 -14.18 -11.77
C ARG A 339 17.03 -12.67 -11.62
N ASP A 340 15.97 -11.92 -11.89
CA ASP A 340 15.99 -10.46 -11.79
C ASP A 340 16.17 -10.02 -10.33
N LEU A 341 15.50 -10.70 -9.40
CA LEU A 341 15.62 -10.47 -7.97
C LEU A 341 17.05 -10.70 -7.46
N VAL A 342 17.67 -11.84 -7.79
CA VAL A 342 19.06 -12.16 -7.38
C VAL A 342 20.05 -11.23 -8.06
N SER A 343 19.82 -10.87 -9.33
CA SER A 343 20.65 -9.89 -10.04
C SER A 343 20.64 -8.53 -9.36
N ALA A 344 19.45 -8.04 -8.94
CA ALA A 344 19.28 -6.79 -8.21
C ALA A 344 19.95 -6.82 -6.83
N LYS A 345 19.80 -7.92 -6.07
CA LYS A 345 20.53 -8.15 -4.82
C LYS A 345 22.05 -7.99 -4.99
N ILE A 346 22.63 -8.72 -5.95
CA ILE A 346 24.08 -8.69 -6.18
C ILE A 346 24.53 -7.30 -6.67
N PHE A 347 23.72 -6.63 -7.47
CA PHE A 347 23.98 -5.25 -7.90
C PHE A 347 24.04 -4.29 -6.70
N ASN A 348 23.08 -4.38 -5.77
CA ASN A 348 23.04 -3.54 -4.57
C ASN A 348 24.17 -3.86 -3.59
N GLN A 349 24.56 -5.15 -3.45
CA GLN A 349 25.75 -5.57 -2.72
C GLN A 349 27.04 -4.98 -3.32
N ARG A 350 27.19 -5.01 -4.65
CA ARG A 350 28.34 -4.35 -5.32
C ARG A 350 28.35 -2.84 -5.07
N THR A 351 27.19 -2.20 -5.04
CA THR A 351 27.09 -0.76 -4.83
C THR A 351 27.52 -0.36 -3.43
N ILE A 352 27.09 -1.07 -2.38
CA ILE A 352 27.52 -0.78 -1.01
C ILE A 352 29.02 -1.03 -0.82
N LEU A 353 29.55 -2.14 -1.35
CA LEU A 353 30.99 -2.44 -1.32
C LEU A 353 31.79 -1.35 -2.03
N ARG A 354 31.35 -0.92 -3.22
CA ARG A 354 32.03 0.13 -3.98
C ARG A 354 32.05 1.45 -3.21
N ARG A 355 30.98 1.82 -2.50
CA ARG A 355 30.91 3.12 -1.82
C ARG A 355 31.65 3.17 -0.49
N ASN A 356 31.76 2.05 0.21
CA ASN A 356 32.22 2.04 1.62
C ASN A 356 33.50 1.22 1.86
N TRP A 357 34.20 0.80 0.80
CA TRP A 357 35.42 0.00 0.93
C TRP A 357 36.53 0.74 1.67
N ARG A 358 37.12 0.12 2.70
CA ARG A 358 38.27 0.67 3.44
C ARG A 358 39.57 -0.12 3.27
N GLY A 359 39.55 -1.25 2.55
CA GLY A 359 40.74 -2.09 2.27
C GLY A 359 41.53 -1.67 1.03
N ASP A 360 42.42 -2.54 0.57
CA ASP A 360 43.24 -2.33 -0.62
C ASP A 360 42.42 -2.34 -1.93
N ARG A 361 42.94 -1.68 -2.96
CA ARG A 361 42.25 -1.49 -4.25
C ARG A 361 42.15 -2.77 -5.06
N ASP A 362 43.13 -3.65 -4.98
CA ASP A 362 43.18 -4.86 -5.81
C ASP A 362 42.18 -5.91 -5.32
N THR A 363 42.12 -6.15 -4.00
CA THR A 363 41.10 -7.00 -3.37
C THR A 363 39.70 -6.45 -3.60
N ARG A 364 39.53 -5.11 -3.56
CA ARG A 364 38.25 -4.47 -3.92
C ARG A 364 37.84 -4.83 -5.34
N LYS A 365 38.75 -4.67 -6.29
CA LYS A 365 38.50 -4.93 -7.71
C LYS A 365 38.15 -6.41 -7.92
N GLU A 366 38.95 -7.33 -7.39
CA GLU A 366 38.70 -8.77 -7.48
C GLU A 366 37.34 -9.17 -6.90
N THR A 367 37.00 -8.66 -5.72
CA THR A 367 35.71 -8.91 -5.05
C THR A 367 34.55 -8.42 -5.91
N LEU A 368 34.65 -7.19 -6.43
CA LEU A 368 33.61 -6.62 -7.28
C LEU A 368 33.49 -7.40 -8.59
N ASP A 369 34.59 -7.79 -9.22
CA ASP A 369 34.61 -8.56 -10.46
C ASP A 369 33.97 -9.95 -10.27
N ARG A 370 34.28 -10.62 -9.16
CA ARG A 370 33.65 -11.90 -8.79
C ARG A 370 32.14 -11.78 -8.61
N LEU A 371 31.66 -10.76 -7.89
CA LEU A 371 30.22 -10.49 -7.79
C LEU A 371 29.61 -10.10 -9.14
N GLY A 372 30.39 -9.48 -10.04
CA GLY A 372 29.95 -9.17 -11.40
C GLY A 372 29.73 -10.40 -12.25
N ALA A 373 30.65 -11.36 -12.16
CA ALA A 373 30.51 -12.66 -12.78
C ALA A 373 29.28 -13.40 -12.24
N ALA A 374 29.12 -13.45 -10.92
CA ALA A 374 27.94 -14.07 -10.29
C ALA A 374 26.62 -13.44 -10.77
N ARG A 375 26.55 -12.10 -10.87
CA ARG A 375 25.37 -11.41 -11.41
C ARG A 375 25.04 -11.82 -12.85
N ARG A 376 26.05 -11.91 -13.72
CA ARG A 376 25.87 -12.34 -15.12
C ARG A 376 25.40 -13.80 -15.21
N SER A 377 25.95 -14.68 -14.36
CA SER A 377 25.52 -16.07 -14.29
C SER A 377 24.08 -16.19 -13.79
N ALA A 378 23.71 -15.43 -12.74
CA ALA A 378 22.34 -15.38 -12.21
C ALA A 378 21.32 -14.99 -13.28
N SER A 379 21.64 -14.04 -14.16
CA SER A 379 20.73 -13.64 -15.25
C SER A 379 20.52 -14.69 -16.36
N ARG A 380 21.37 -15.74 -16.42
CA ARG A 380 21.38 -16.71 -17.53
C ARG A 380 20.97 -18.13 -17.12
N THR A 381 21.12 -18.52 -15.86
CA THR A 381 20.87 -19.90 -15.39
C THR A 381 19.44 -20.37 -15.65
N SER A 382 19.24 -21.54 -16.27
CA SER A 382 17.93 -22.15 -16.54
C SER A 382 17.36 -22.97 -15.38
N VAL A 383 18.05 -23.06 -14.24
CA VAL A 383 17.69 -23.96 -13.15
C VAL A 383 17.65 -23.22 -11.82
N LEU A 384 16.52 -23.30 -11.11
CA LEU A 384 16.32 -22.60 -9.84
C LEU A 384 17.32 -23.03 -8.74
N ALA A 385 17.72 -24.31 -8.72
CA ALA A 385 18.72 -24.82 -7.78
C ALA A 385 20.11 -24.20 -8.01
N GLU A 386 20.53 -24.06 -9.27
CA GLU A 386 21.78 -23.39 -9.63
C GLU A 386 21.73 -21.90 -9.25
N LEU A 387 20.60 -21.23 -9.50
CA LEU A 387 20.41 -19.84 -9.07
C LEU A 387 20.58 -19.66 -7.56
N ARG A 388 20.07 -20.59 -6.74
CA ARG A 388 20.28 -20.60 -5.28
C ARG A 388 21.75 -20.80 -4.91
N GLY A 389 22.48 -21.63 -5.65
CA GLY A 389 23.93 -21.78 -5.49
C GLY A 389 24.67 -20.47 -5.75
N ILE A 390 24.36 -19.82 -6.87
CA ILE A 390 24.96 -18.51 -7.24
C ILE A 390 24.64 -17.44 -6.18
N GLU A 391 23.40 -17.38 -5.70
CA GLU A 391 23.00 -16.46 -4.62
C GLU A 391 23.80 -16.72 -3.33
N GLY A 392 23.93 -17.99 -2.93
CA GLY A 392 24.67 -18.39 -1.74
C GLY A 392 26.16 -18.04 -1.83
N ASP A 393 26.80 -18.33 -2.96
CA ASP A 393 28.21 -18.01 -3.21
C ASP A 393 28.45 -16.50 -3.23
N ALA A 394 27.57 -15.74 -3.89
CA ALA A 394 27.64 -14.28 -3.91
C ALA A 394 27.47 -13.70 -2.50
N ALA A 395 26.54 -14.23 -1.70
CA ALA A 395 26.36 -13.82 -0.31
C ALA A 395 27.60 -14.13 0.55
N ALA A 396 28.24 -15.29 0.37
CA ALA A 396 29.45 -15.65 1.10
C ALA A 396 30.62 -14.70 0.75
N VAL A 397 30.80 -14.36 -0.53
CA VAL A 397 31.78 -13.37 -0.98
C VAL A 397 31.48 -12.00 -0.38
N TYR A 398 30.22 -11.58 -0.44
CA TYR A 398 29.77 -10.29 0.10
C TYR A 398 30.03 -10.17 1.61
N PHE A 399 29.66 -11.15 2.42
CA PHE A 399 29.85 -11.06 3.87
C PHE A 399 31.33 -11.12 4.29
N ARG A 400 32.17 -11.90 3.60
CA ARG A 400 33.62 -11.83 3.83
C ARG A 400 34.16 -10.41 3.54
N ALA A 401 33.64 -9.77 2.50
CA ALA A 401 33.99 -8.41 2.14
C ALA A 401 33.37 -7.34 3.08
N PHE A 402 32.23 -7.64 3.72
CA PHE A 402 31.54 -6.72 4.62
C PHE A 402 32.42 -6.29 5.81
N ALA A 403 33.27 -7.18 6.30
CA ALA A 403 34.27 -6.88 7.32
C ALA A 403 35.19 -5.70 6.95
N ARG A 404 35.45 -5.51 5.64
CA ARG A 404 36.29 -4.42 5.10
C ARG A 404 35.56 -3.07 4.99
N LEU A 405 34.28 -3.02 5.35
CA LEU A 405 33.50 -1.78 5.38
C LEU A 405 33.48 -1.13 6.77
N LEU A 406 33.65 -1.97 7.81
CA LEU A 406 33.66 -1.53 9.20
C LEU A 406 34.96 -0.76 9.49
N THR A 407 34.86 0.29 10.29
CA THR A 407 36.04 0.98 10.83
C THR A 407 36.88 -0.03 11.60
N PRO A 408 38.20 -0.15 11.32
CA PRO A 408 39.07 -1.02 12.09
C PRO A 408 39.02 -0.63 13.57
N PRO A 409 39.05 -1.59 14.50
CA PRO A 409 39.26 -1.25 15.92
C PRO A 409 40.50 -0.37 16.06
N GLU A 410 40.38 0.73 16.79
CA GLU A 410 41.55 1.40 17.32
C GLU A 410 42.30 0.38 18.19
N THR A 411 43.57 0.15 17.87
CA THR A 411 44.49 -0.53 18.78
C THR A 411 44.73 0.42 19.94
N ASP A 412 43.84 0.43 20.92
CA ASP A 412 44.10 1.08 22.20
C ASP A 412 45.31 0.39 22.81
N SER A 413 46.46 1.04 22.72
CA SER A 413 47.74 0.64 23.31
C SER A 413 47.75 0.74 24.85
N SER A 414 46.57 0.82 25.48
CA SER A 414 46.38 1.00 26.93
C SER A 414 45.45 -0.03 27.58
N ASN A 415 45.03 -1.08 26.88
CA ASN A 415 44.29 -2.18 27.50
C ASN A 415 45.03 -3.51 27.34
N ASP A 416 45.45 -4.05 28.47
CA ASP A 416 46.20 -5.30 28.59
C ASP A 416 45.51 -6.46 27.84
N GLY A 417 46.14 -6.89 26.75
CA GLY A 417 46.39 -8.31 26.44
C GLY A 417 45.27 -9.24 25.98
N VAL A 418 43.96 -8.95 26.14
CA VAL A 418 42.90 -9.94 25.80
C VAL A 418 41.60 -9.34 25.23
N GLY A 419 41.62 -8.09 24.76
CA GLY A 419 40.42 -7.42 24.24
C GLY A 419 40.14 -7.73 22.77
N LEU A 420 39.23 -8.65 22.47
CA LEU A 420 38.62 -8.76 21.13
C LEU A 420 37.94 -7.44 20.77
N SER A 421 38.22 -6.89 19.59
CA SER A 421 37.46 -5.76 19.05
C SER A 421 35.96 -6.08 19.08
N PRO A 422 35.12 -5.24 19.71
CA PRO A 422 33.72 -5.54 19.93
C PRO A 422 32.92 -5.70 18.62
N PHE A 423 33.43 -5.17 17.50
CA PHE A 423 32.77 -5.24 16.19
C PHE A 423 33.56 -6.05 15.15
N ARG A 424 34.47 -6.93 15.59
CA ARG A 424 35.12 -7.87 14.68
C ARG A 424 34.08 -8.75 13.99
N PHE A 425 34.10 -8.77 12.67
CA PHE A 425 33.17 -9.54 11.84
C PHE A 425 33.95 -10.40 10.84
N GLU A 426 33.68 -11.69 10.82
CA GLU A 426 34.36 -12.63 9.91
C GLU A 426 33.39 -13.25 8.91
N THR A 427 32.27 -13.77 9.42
CA THR A 427 31.25 -14.43 8.61
C THR A 427 29.85 -14.17 9.19
N ARG A 428 28.83 -14.39 8.36
CA ARG A 428 27.43 -14.29 8.80
C ARG A 428 27.03 -15.52 9.61
N ASN A 429 26.82 -15.37 10.91
CA ASN A 429 26.21 -16.38 11.79
C ASN A 429 24.81 -15.94 12.25
N ARG A 430 23.81 -16.81 12.12
CA ARG A 430 22.40 -16.47 12.39
C ARG A 430 21.87 -16.91 13.75
N ARG A 431 22.19 -18.12 14.23
CA ARG A 431 21.43 -18.74 15.34
C ARG A 431 22.30 -19.65 16.22
N PRO A 432 22.64 -19.20 17.44
CA PRO A 432 22.54 -17.83 17.94
C PRO A 432 23.62 -16.92 17.32
N PRO A 433 23.37 -15.60 17.14
CA PRO A 433 24.43 -14.67 16.80
C PRO A 433 25.55 -14.75 17.83
N THR A 434 26.79 -14.79 17.37
CA THR A 434 27.98 -14.95 18.23
C THR A 434 28.77 -13.66 18.44
N ASP A 435 28.35 -12.58 17.77
CA ASP A 435 29.00 -11.28 17.81
C ASP A 435 27.99 -10.13 17.62
N PRO A 436 28.34 -8.90 18.04
CA PRO A 436 27.48 -7.72 17.92
C PRO A 436 27.01 -7.39 16.50
N VAL A 437 27.87 -7.57 15.48
CA VAL A 437 27.52 -7.26 14.09
C VAL A 437 26.47 -8.24 13.57
N ASN A 438 26.62 -9.53 13.85
CA ASN A 438 25.62 -10.54 13.52
C ASN A 438 24.31 -10.34 14.30
N ALA A 439 24.37 -9.86 15.55
CA ALA A 439 23.18 -9.53 16.33
C ALA A 439 22.39 -8.38 15.67
N MET A 440 23.08 -7.29 15.29
CA MET A 440 22.48 -6.15 14.58
C MET A 440 21.93 -6.53 13.20
N LEU A 441 22.70 -7.27 12.38
CA LEU A 441 22.22 -7.75 11.07
C LEU A 441 20.99 -8.63 11.21
N SER A 442 20.94 -9.49 12.22
CA SER A 442 19.79 -10.35 12.47
C SER A 442 18.55 -9.55 12.88
N LEU A 443 18.72 -8.54 13.75
CA LEU A 443 17.64 -7.64 14.14
C LEU A 443 17.14 -6.80 12.94
N ALA A 444 18.06 -6.21 12.16
CA ALA A 444 17.70 -5.42 10.97
C ALA A 444 16.94 -6.25 9.92
N TYR A 445 17.35 -7.50 9.69
CA TYR A 445 16.62 -8.40 8.79
C TYR A 445 15.26 -8.81 9.35
N ALA A 446 15.13 -9.01 10.66
CA ALA A 446 13.84 -9.30 11.27
C ALA A 446 12.88 -8.11 11.14
N MET A 447 13.36 -6.89 11.40
CA MET A 447 12.59 -5.65 11.23
C MET A 447 12.18 -5.44 9.78
N LEU A 448 13.12 -5.57 8.82
CA LEU A 448 12.81 -5.40 7.40
C LEU A 448 11.82 -6.46 6.89
N ALA A 449 11.98 -7.72 7.29
CA ALA A 449 11.04 -8.78 6.96
C ALA A 449 9.64 -8.51 7.52
N ARG A 450 9.54 -7.97 8.74
CA ARG A 450 8.28 -7.52 9.35
C ARG A 450 7.63 -6.42 8.51
N HIS A 451 8.37 -5.35 8.17
CA HIS A 451 7.83 -4.25 7.35
C HIS A 451 7.32 -4.74 5.99
N LEU A 452 8.07 -5.63 5.32
CA LEU A 452 7.64 -6.20 4.04
C LEU A 452 6.47 -7.16 4.19
N THR A 453 6.38 -7.93 5.28
CA THR A 453 5.23 -8.80 5.56
C THR A 453 3.94 -7.99 5.69
N VAL A 454 3.99 -6.91 6.47
CA VAL A 454 2.87 -5.97 6.64
C VAL A 454 2.52 -5.28 5.33
N THR A 455 3.53 -4.78 4.59
CA THR A 455 3.33 -4.07 3.32
C THR A 455 2.71 -4.98 2.26
N LEU A 456 3.17 -6.22 2.16
CA LEU A 456 2.60 -7.19 1.21
C LEU A 456 1.15 -7.51 1.54
N ALA A 457 0.85 -7.73 2.82
CA ALA A 457 -0.51 -7.98 3.27
C ALA A 457 -1.45 -6.79 2.97
N SER A 458 -1.01 -5.55 3.17
CA SER A 458 -1.81 -4.35 2.87
C SER A 458 -2.04 -4.12 1.37
N VAL A 459 -1.10 -4.57 0.52
CA VAL A 459 -1.27 -4.61 -0.94
C VAL A 459 -2.22 -5.72 -1.40
N GLY A 460 -2.56 -6.67 -0.53
CA GLY A 460 -3.39 -7.83 -0.86
C GLY A 460 -2.61 -9.00 -1.43
N LEU A 461 -1.30 -9.08 -1.17
CA LEU A 461 -0.49 -10.26 -1.45
C LEU A 461 -0.42 -11.16 -0.20
N ASP A 462 -0.26 -12.46 -0.41
CA ASP A 462 0.05 -13.41 0.64
C ASP A 462 1.56 -13.36 0.96
N PRO A 463 2.00 -12.88 2.14
CA PRO A 463 3.41 -12.76 2.45
C PRO A 463 4.16 -14.09 2.55
N TYR A 464 3.44 -15.21 2.72
CA TYR A 464 4.01 -16.54 2.91
C TYR A 464 4.23 -17.30 1.61
N ARG A 465 3.58 -16.89 0.52
CA ARG A 465 3.73 -17.54 -0.79
C ARG A 465 4.79 -16.84 -1.65
N GLY A 466 6.04 -17.23 -1.47
CA GLY A 466 7.18 -16.75 -2.28
C GLY A 466 7.20 -17.32 -3.70
N LEU A 467 7.94 -16.61 -4.57
CA LEU A 467 8.27 -16.97 -5.95
C LEU A 467 9.70 -17.51 -6.08
N PHE A 468 10.63 -17.12 -5.20
CA PHE A 468 12.02 -17.61 -5.19
C PHE A 468 12.29 -18.51 -3.97
N HIS A 469 11.99 -18.01 -2.77
CA HIS A 469 12.08 -18.78 -1.54
C HIS A 469 10.91 -19.77 -1.46
N ALA A 470 11.24 -21.04 -1.24
CA ALA A 470 10.23 -22.06 -1.00
C ALA A 470 9.44 -21.74 0.30
N PRO A 471 8.12 -21.93 0.30
CA PRO A 471 7.33 -21.84 1.51
C PRO A 471 7.82 -22.90 2.51
N ARG A 472 8.15 -22.45 3.73
CA ARG A 472 8.55 -23.31 4.85
C ARG A 472 7.72 -22.89 6.06
N HIS A 473 7.50 -23.83 6.98
CA HIS A 473 6.63 -23.62 8.15
C HIS A 473 6.93 -22.30 8.88
N GLY A 474 5.95 -21.39 8.88
CA GLY A 474 6.00 -20.10 9.59
C GLY A 474 6.94 -19.03 9.01
N ARG A 475 7.48 -19.20 7.79
CA ARG A 475 8.43 -18.24 7.19
C ARG A 475 7.75 -17.42 6.07
N PRO A 476 7.71 -16.07 6.15
CA PRO A 476 7.05 -15.25 5.12
C PRO A 476 7.90 -15.18 3.85
N ALA A 477 7.78 -16.20 2.99
CA ALA A 477 8.68 -16.41 1.86
C ALA A 477 8.65 -15.27 0.84
N LEU A 478 7.49 -14.68 0.55
CA LEU A 478 7.41 -13.55 -0.38
C LEU A 478 8.04 -12.29 0.21
N ALA A 479 7.84 -12.05 1.51
CA ALA A 479 8.51 -10.92 2.18
C ALA A 479 10.03 -11.07 2.10
N LEU A 480 10.54 -12.28 2.18
CA LEU A 480 11.97 -12.56 2.09
C LEU A 480 12.50 -12.46 0.67
N ASP A 481 11.73 -12.85 -0.33
CA ASP A 481 12.02 -12.58 -1.73
C ASP A 481 12.18 -11.07 -1.94
N LEU A 482 11.11 -10.31 -1.66
CA LEU A 482 11.10 -8.88 -1.89
C LEU A 482 12.15 -8.15 -1.05
N MET A 483 12.59 -8.73 0.07
CA MET A 483 13.66 -8.18 0.91
C MET A 483 15.04 -8.27 0.27
N GLU A 484 15.30 -9.23 -0.62
CA GLU A 484 16.65 -9.53 -1.11
C GLU A 484 17.38 -8.30 -1.70
N PRO A 485 16.78 -7.50 -2.59
CA PRO A 485 17.43 -6.31 -3.13
C PRO A 485 17.58 -5.19 -2.09
N PHE A 486 16.73 -5.18 -1.06
CA PHE A 486 16.72 -4.16 0.00
C PHE A 486 17.66 -4.43 1.17
N ARG A 487 18.14 -5.68 1.35
CA ARG A 487 19.07 -5.99 2.45
C ARG A 487 20.32 -5.10 2.45
N PRO A 488 21.04 -4.93 1.32
CA PRO A 488 22.24 -4.09 1.32
C PRO A 488 21.93 -2.61 1.55
N ILE A 489 20.83 -2.13 0.97
CA ILE A 489 20.49 -0.70 0.95
C ILE A 489 19.73 -0.21 2.18
N ILE A 490 19.11 -1.08 2.97
CA ILE A 490 18.43 -0.69 4.21
C ILE A 490 19.15 -1.35 5.38
N ALA A 491 19.02 -2.66 5.53
CA ALA A 491 19.47 -3.37 6.72
C ALA A 491 21.00 -3.29 6.91
N ASP A 492 21.79 -3.72 5.93
CA ASP A 492 23.24 -3.75 6.03
C ASP A 492 23.81 -2.32 6.16
N SER A 493 23.21 -1.37 5.45
CA SER A 493 23.62 0.04 5.51
C SER A 493 23.39 0.68 6.89
N VAL A 494 22.32 0.29 7.61
CA VAL A 494 22.06 0.76 8.98
C VAL A 494 23.09 0.19 9.94
N VAL A 495 23.41 -1.10 9.83
CA VAL A 495 24.46 -1.72 10.65
C VAL A 495 25.79 -1.03 10.42
N LEU A 496 26.16 -0.84 9.14
CA LEU A 496 27.38 -0.16 8.76
C LEU A 496 27.46 1.26 9.32
N ALA A 497 26.38 2.03 9.17
CA ALA A 497 26.31 3.40 9.67
C ALA A 497 26.42 3.42 11.21
N ALA A 498 25.59 2.64 11.89
CA ALA A 498 25.53 2.62 13.36
C ALA A 498 26.89 2.27 14.00
N VAL A 499 27.64 1.33 13.41
CA VAL A 499 28.99 0.99 13.87
C VAL A 499 29.98 2.11 13.53
N ASN A 500 30.02 2.56 12.28
CA ASN A 500 31.05 3.49 11.83
C ASN A 500 30.89 4.91 12.38
N THR A 501 29.69 5.31 12.79
CA THR A 501 29.43 6.61 13.45
C THR A 501 29.51 6.54 14.96
N GLY A 502 29.68 5.34 15.55
CA GLY A 502 29.64 5.13 16.99
C GLY A 502 28.26 5.34 17.63
N GLU A 503 27.18 5.33 16.84
CA GLU A 503 25.81 5.43 17.37
C GLU A 503 25.47 4.24 18.29
N VAL A 504 26.08 3.08 18.05
CA VAL A 504 26.05 1.93 18.95
C VAL A 504 27.47 1.57 19.40
N SER A 505 27.60 1.15 20.66
CA SER A 505 28.89 0.86 21.28
C SER A 505 28.95 -0.55 21.88
N ALA A 506 30.11 -0.99 22.37
CA ALA A 506 30.27 -2.31 22.97
C ALA A 506 29.35 -2.55 24.18
N SER A 507 29.06 -1.50 24.96
CA SER A 507 28.16 -1.56 26.13
C SER A 507 26.69 -1.78 25.76
N ASP A 508 26.36 -1.70 24.47
CA ASP A 508 25.01 -1.94 23.95
C ASP A 508 24.70 -3.42 23.76
N PHE A 509 25.65 -4.29 24.09
CA PHE A 509 25.55 -5.72 23.88
C PHE A 509 25.80 -6.49 25.17
N VAL A 510 25.09 -7.60 25.30
CA VAL A 510 25.37 -8.66 26.28
C VAL A 510 25.78 -9.88 25.49
N SER A 511 27.01 -10.35 25.71
CA SER A 511 27.55 -11.56 25.10
C SER A 511 27.73 -12.62 26.18
N GLY A 512 27.29 -13.85 25.90
CA GLY A 512 27.47 -14.99 26.79
C GLY A 512 27.63 -16.29 26.00
N ALA A 513 27.72 -17.42 26.71
CA ALA A 513 27.89 -18.75 26.11
C ALA A 513 26.78 -19.12 25.11
N THR A 514 25.59 -18.53 25.25
CA THR A 514 24.42 -18.77 24.41
C THR A 514 24.30 -17.79 23.23
N GLY A 515 25.22 -16.84 23.09
CA GLY A 515 25.28 -15.86 21.99
C GLY A 515 25.31 -14.41 22.46
N THR A 516 25.14 -13.49 21.51
CA THR A 516 25.16 -12.04 21.69
C THR A 516 23.80 -11.42 21.40
N ALA A 517 23.34 -10.54 22.28
CA ALA A 517 22.09 -9.79 22.15
C ALA A 517 22.29 -8.31 22.48
N LEU A 518 21.42 -7.43 21.95
CA LEU A 518 21.41 -6.03 22.34
C LEU A 518 20.77 -5.84 23.72
N THR A 519 21.30 -4.92 24.52
CA THR A 519 20.64 -4.40 25.73
C THR A 519 19.35 -3.64 25.34
N PRO A 520 18.41 -3.42 26.27
CA PRO A 520 17.23 -2.60 25.99
C PRO A 520 17.55 -1.19 25.50
N ALA A 521 18.65 -0.58 25.98
CA ALA A 521 19.12 0.73 25.52
C ALA A 521 19.73 0.66 24.12
N GLY A 522 20.60 -0.34 23.86
CA GLY A 522 21.17 -0.60 22.54
C GLY A 522 20.11 -0.87 21.49
N ARG A 523 19.09 -1.67 21.82
CA ARG A 523 17.96 -1.95 20.95
C ARG A 523 17.17 -0.67 20.60
N ARG A 524 16.90 0.21 21.57
CA ARG A 524 16.24 1.50 21.29
C ARG A 524 17.04 2.34 20.30
N ARG A 525 18.34 2.52 20.55
CA ARG A 525 19.24 3.26 19.63
C ARG A 525 19.21 2.66 18.22
N PHE A 526 19.39 1.35 18.12
CA PHE A 526 19.44 0.67 16.84
C PHE A 526 18.10 0.73 16.08
N VAL A 527 16.97 0.60 16.78
CA VAL A 527 15.63 0.77 16.19
C VAL A 527 15.46 2.20 15.66
N SER A 528 15.85 3.23 16.43
CA SER A 528 15.82 4.62 15.97
C SER A 528 16.69 4.85 14.72
N ALA A 529 17.89 4.24 14.66
CA ALA A 529 18.75 4.30 13.48
C ALA A 529 18.10 3.65 12.25
N PHE A 530 17.44 2.50 12.44
CA PHE A 530 16.72 1.80 11.38
C PHE A 530 15.52 2.61 10.86
N GLU A 531 14.72 3.20 11.75
CA GLU A 531 13.59 4.05 11.36
C GLU A 531 14.05 5.30 10.61
N ARG A 532 15.16 5.92 11.03
CA ARG A 532 15.79 7.03 10.31
C ARG A 532 16.18 6.64 8.89
N ARG A 533 16.67 5.40 8.68
CA ARG A 533 16.98 4.89 7.34
C ARG A 533 15.72 4.69 6.50
N LEU A 534 14.63 4.20 7.08
CA LEU A 534 13.36 4.06 6.36
C LEU A 534 12.75 5.41 5.95
N SER A 535 12.92 6.44 6.79
CA SER A 535 12.45 7.80 6.49
C SER A 535 13.36 8.56 5.53
N GLN A 536 14.59 8.11 5.31
CA GLN A 536 15.52 8.75 4.38
C GLN A 536 14.97 8.72 2.95
N GLU A 537 15.02 9.87 2.28
CA GLU A 537 14.66 9.99 0.87
C GLU A 537 15.78 9.52 -0.06
N THR A 538 15.36 8.94 -1.19
CA THR A 538 16.23 8.56 -2.29
C THR A 538 15.56 8.85 -3.63
N THR A 539 16.35 9.06 -4.68
CA THR A 539 15.84 9.21 -6.04
C THR A 539 15.60 7.85 -6.65
N HIS A 540 14.37 7.57 -7.11
CA HIS A 540 14.07 6.32 -7.78
C HIS A 540 14.85 6.23 -9.10
N PRO A 541 15.67 5.18 -9.33
CA PRO A 541 16.53 5.11 -10.51
C PRO A 541 15.76 5.04 -11.82
N LEU A 542 14.55 4.48 -11.80
CA LEU A 542 13.69 4.36 -13.00
C LEU A 542 12.73 5.54 -13.18
N PHE A 543 12.36 6.25 -12.12
CA PHE A 543 11.28 7.25 -12.17
C PHE A 543 11.76 8.69 -11.93
N GLY A 544 13.00 8.87 -11.45
CA GLY A 544 13.65 10.18 -11.33
C GLY A 544 13.17 11.07 -10.18
N TYR A 545 12.01 10.79 -9.57
CA TYR A 545 11.52 11.52 -8.41
C TYR A 545 12.07 10.97 -7.08
N ARG A 546 11.99 11.78 -6.03
CA ARG A 546 12.40 11.42 -4.65
C ARG A 546 11.24 10.81 -3.87
N LEU A 547 11.54 9.78 -3.09
CA LEU A 547 10.63 9.15 -2.15
C LEU A 547 11.40 8.55 -0.97
N SER A 548 10.74 8.38 0.17
CA SER A 548 11.34 7.69 1.32
C SER A 548 11.58 6.21 1.02
N MET A 549 12.58 5.61 1.66
CA MET A 549 12.83 4.16 1.58
C MET A 549 11.60 3.35 2.02
N ARG A 550 10.81 3.85 2.97
CA ARG A 550 9.53 3.25 3.37
C ARG A 550 8.53 3.20 2.21
N ARG A 551 8.31 4.34 1.54
CA ARG A 551 7.40 4.42 0.38
C ARG A 551 7.89 3.53 -0.76
N LEU A 552 9.20 3.43 -0.94
CA LEU A 552 9.82 2.58 -1.96
C LEU A 552 9.44 1.10 -1.78
N LEU A 553 9.37 0.59 -0.55
CA LEU A 553 8.91 -0.79 -0.29
C LEU A 553 7.46 -0.99 -0.76
N THR A 554 6.58 -0.02 -0.48
CA THR A 554 5.18 -0.06 -0.94
C THR A 554 5.08 0.02 -2.46
N VAL A 555 5.83 0.90 -3.11
CA VAL A 555 5.88 1.02 -4.57
C VAL A 555 6.34 -0.30 -5.19
N GLN A 556 7.40 -0.91 -4.67
CA GLN A 556 7.90 -2.21 -5.13
C GLN A 556 6.84 -3.32 -4.97
N ALA A 557 6.13 -3.37 -3.84
CA ALA A 557 5.06 -4.34 -3.61
C ALA A 557 3.87 -4.13 -4.57
N ARG A 558 3.50 -2.88 -4.85
CA ARG A 558 2.45 -2.55 -5.84
C ARG A 558 2.90 -2.92 -7.25
N LEU A 559 4.13 -2.63 -7.67
CA LEU A 559 4.68 -3.05 -8.97
C LEU A 559 4.70 -4.57 -9.14
N LEU A 560 5.00 -5.32 -8.08
CA LEU A 560 4.86 -6.78 -8.07
C LEU A 560 3.40 -7.20 -8.31
N SER A 561 2.43 -6.57 -7.63
CA SER A 561 1.01 -6.85 -7.86
C SER A 561 0.61 -6.61 -9.33
N ARG A 562 1.12 -5.53 -9.95
CA ARG A 562 0.86 -5.20 -11.36
C ARG A 562 1.47 -6.23 -12.32
N HIS A 563 2.69 -6.69 -12.04
CA HIS A 563 3.29 -7.79 -12.79
C HIS A 563 2.49 -9.08 -12.67
N LEU A 564 2.06 -9.46 -11.47
CA LEU A 564 1.27 -10.67 -11.23
C LEU A 564 -0.09 -10.63 -11.95
N LEU A 565 -0.75 -9.47 -11.98
CA LEU A 565 -1.99 -9.25 -12.72
C LEU A 565 -1.80 -9.20 -14.25
N GLY A 566 -0.55 -9.30 -14.74
CA GLY A 566 -0.24 -9.27 -16.17
C GLY A 566 -0.22 -7.87 -16.78
N GLU A 567 -0.25 -6.81 -15.96
CA GLU A 567 -0.17 -5.42 -16.43
C GLU A 567 1.26 -5.02 -16.81
N LEU A 568 2.27 -5.70 -16.25
CA LEU A 568 3.69 -5.50 -16.58
C LEU A 568 4.32 -6.82 -17.03
N PRO A 569 5.13 -6.83 -18.12
CA PRO A 569 5.78 -8.04 -18.60
C PRO A 569 6.84 -8.56 -17.62
N THR A 570 7.48 -7.65 -16.87
CA THR A 570 8.51 -7.95 -15.87
C THR A 570 8.30 -7.08 -14.64
N CYS A 571 8.62 -7.61 -13.46
CA CYS A 571 8.67 -6.81 -12.23
C CYS A 571 10.04 -6.11 -12.14
N PRO A 572 10.12 -4.77 -12.25
CA PRO A 572 11.39 -4.09 -12.03
C PRO A 572 11.79 -4.22 -10.56
N HIS A 573 13.07 -4.42 -10.29
CA HIS A 573 13.62 -4.46 -8.94
C HIS A 573 14.52 -3.25 -8.70
N TYR A 574 14.33 -2.59 -7.55
CA TYR A 574 15.26 -1.60 -7.01
C TYR A 574 16.56 -2.26 -6.53
#